data_AF-A0A519CVY9-F1
#
_entry.id   AF-A0A519CVY9-F1
#
_cell.length_a   1.000
_cell.length_b   1.000
_cell.length_c   1.000
_cell.angle_alpha   90.00
_cell.angle_beta   90.00
_cell.angle_gamma   90.00
#
_symmetry.space_group_name_H-M   'P 1'
#
loop_
_entity.id
_entity.type
_entity.pdbx_description
1 polymer ?
#
loop_
_entity_poly.entity_id
_entity_poly.type
_entity_poly.pdbx_seq_one_letter_code
_entity_poly.pdbx_strand_id
1 'polypeptide(L)'
;MDYSEYFFAIGFMFFMCWSPGPNTMLCAAHGNQHGWKKSLPLEFGMCVGFFVMATIVGFGIELIEQYEIIIDAVRYFGSAYMLYLAWHIATARVEENTFEQSLVGNDDSDREIVVEGTSVDSIEFKGEKALGPVNGFFLQFVNPKGLVYFTLLMGVYGPRIGSTLSIKILLVFSTTLVGLGSVLFWSGAGVFLSRIFSQPESARKVNIVLGLILAFVALDIAFHENITALL
;
A
#
# COMPACT_ATOMS: atom_id res chain seq x y z
N MET A 1 -30.91 1.83 -3.08
CA MET A 1 -29.50 1.66 -3.46
C MET A 1 -29.39 2.18 -4.87
N ASP A 2 -28.57 3.21 -5.05
CA ASP A 2 -28.26 3.72 -6.38
C ASP A 2 -27.12 2.88 -6.98
N TYR A 3 -27.41 2.17 -8.08
CA TYR A 3 -26.44 1.28 -8.71
C TYR A 3 -25.37 2.04 -9.52
N SER A 4 -25.69 3.23 -10.03
CA SER A 4 -24.73 4.10 -10.72
C SER A 4 -23.67 4.61 -9.75
N GLU A 5 -24.10 5.12 -8.60
CA GLU A 5 -23.19 5.59 -7.55
C GLU A 5 -22.33 4.44 -7.01
N TYR A 6 -22.91 3.25 -6.88
CA TYR A 6 -22.15 2.07 -6.47
C TYR A 6 -21.10 1.68 -7.52
N PHE A 7 -21.40 1.79 -8.81
CA PHE A 7 -20.43 1.55 -9.89
C PHE A 7 -19.27 2.55 -9.84
N PHE A 8 -19.55 3.84 -9.65
CA PHE A 8 -18.51 4.86 -9.48
C PHE A 8 -17.66 4.60 -8.24
N ALA A 9 -18.28 4.18 -7.13
CA ALA A 9 -17.56 3.79 -5.93
C ALA A 9 -16.62 2.62 -6.20
N ILE A 10 -17.06 1.57 -6.91
CA ILE A 10 -16.18 0.46 -7.31
C ILE A 10 -14.99 0.97 -8.15
N GLY A 11 -15.21 1.85 -9.11
CA GLY A 11 -14.14 2.48 -9.89
C GLY A 11 -13.13 3.22 -9.00
N PHE A 12 -13.61 4.00 -8.04
CA PHE A 12 -12.79 4.66 -7.04
C PHE A 12 -12.01 3.67 -6.16
N MET A 13 -12.64 2.58 -5.69
CA MET A 13 -11.98 1.51 -4.92
C MET A 13 -10.83 0.90 -5.72
N PHE A 14 -11.05 0.57 -6.99
CA PHE A 14 -10.00 0.02 -7.85
C PHE A 14 -8.86 1.02 -8.00
N PHE A 15 -9.17 2.26 -8.36
CA PHE A 15 -8.16 3.29 -8.54
C PHE A 15 -7.31 3.51 -7.28
N MET A 16 -7.93 3.57 -6.09
CA MET A 16 -7.21 3.79 -4.83
C MET A 16 -6.45 2.57 -4.34
N CYS A 17 -7.03 1.38 -4.43
CA CYS A 17 -6.39 0.15 -3.95
C CYS A 17 -5.28 -0.34 -4.90
N TRP A 18 -5.48 -0.24 -6.21
CA TRP A 18 -4.55 -0.77 -7.22
C TRP A 18 -3.49 0.23 -7.63
N SER A 19 -3.70 1.54 -7.40
CA SER A 19 -2.64 2.51 -7.62
C SER A 19 -1.44 2.23 -6.72
N PRO A 20 -0.22 2.40 -7.23
CA PRO A 20 0.99 2.05 -6.47
C PRO A 20 1.15 3.01 -5.30
N GLY A 21 1.49 2.48 -4.14
CA GLY A 21 1.74 3.26 -2.92
C GLY A 21 2.64 2.48 -1.97
N PRO A 22 2.99 3.05 -0.81
CA PRO A 22 3.98 2.43 0.08
C PRO A 22 3.60 1.01 0.50
N ASN A 23 2.31 0.81 0.81
CA ASN A 23 1.82 -0.48 1.30
C ASN A 23 1.80 -1.56 0.20
N THR A 24 1.40 -1.20 -1.03
CA THR A 24 1.40 -2.14 -2.16
C THR A 24 2.81 -2.39 -2.70
N MET A 25 3.68 -1.38 -2.68
CA MET A 25 5.11 -1.52 -2.99
C MET A 25 5.83 -2.38 -1.95
N LEU A 26 5.46 -2.27 -0.67
CA LEU A 26 5.95 -3.16 0.37
C LEU A 26 5.55 -4.61 0.08
N CYS A 27 4.30 -4.88 -0.31
CA CYS A 27 3.89 -6.22 -0.73
C CYS A 27 4.72 -6.73 -1.91
N ALA A 28 4.97 -5.90 -2.91
CA ALA A 28 5.79 -6.27 -4.07
C ALA A 28 7.24 -6.57 -3.65
N ALA A 29 7.86 -5.74 -2.81
CA ALA A 29 9.20 -5.95 -2.31
C ALA A 29 9.30 -7.21 -1.44
N HIS A 30 8.36 -7.38 -0.52
CA HIS A 30 8.29 -8.53 0.39
C HIS A 30 8.03 -9.84 -0.37
N GLY A 31 7.13 -9.81 -1.37
CA GLY A 31 6.85 -10.91 -2.30
C GLY A 31 8.05 -11.31 -3.12
N ASN A 32 8.85 -10.34 -3.57
CA ASN A 32 10.10 -10.60 -4.28
C ASN A 32 11.20 -11.18 -3.37
N GLN A 33 11.39 -10.63 -2.17
CA GLN A 33 12.47 -11.03 -1.25
C GLN A 33 12.22 -12.39 -0.58
N HIS A 34 11.00 -12.64 -0.13
CA HIS A 34 10.66 -13.83 0.68
C HIS A 34 9.87 -14.87 -0.11
N GLY A 35 9.42 -14.52 -1.32
CA GLY A 35 8.51 -15.32 -2.12
C GLY A 35 7.04 -15.12 -1.72
N TRP A 36 6.16 -15.46 -2.66
CA TRP A 36 4.70 -15.37 -2.52
C TRP A 36 4.17 -16.01 -1.23
N LYS A 37 4.55 -17.28 -0.95
CA LYS A 37 4.00 -18.03 0.19
C LYS A 37 4.33 -17.40 1.55
N LYS A 38 5.53 -16.82 1.69
CA LYS A 38 5.96 -16.16 2.93
C LYS A 38 5.37 -14.76 3.08
N SER A 39 4.75 -14.20 2.03
CA SER A 39 4.08 -12.90 2.06
C SER A 39 2.61 -12.99 2.46
N LEU A 40 1.98 -14.16 2.30
CA LEU A 40 0.59 -14.39 2.70
C LEU A 40 0.28 -14.06 4.18
N PRO A 41 1.14 -14.37 5.18
CA PRO A 41 0.87 -13.96 6.56
C PRO A 41 0.81 -12.44 6.74
N LEU A 42 1.71 -11.69 6.11
CA LEU A 42 1.69 -10.22 6.10
C LEU A 42 0.37 -9.72 5.50
N GLU A 43 0.05 -10.20 4.29
CA GLU A 43 -1.14 -9.78 3.54
C GLU A 43 -2.45 -10.14 4.25
N PHE A 44 -2.49 -11.27 4.95
CA PHE A 44 -3.62 -11.64 5.80
C PHE A 44 -3.81 -10.63 6.92
N GLY A 45 -2.73 -10.25 7.60
CA GLY A 45 -2.73 -9.18 8.59
C GLY A 45 -3.25 -7.85 8.03
N MET A 46 -2.79 -7.50 6.82
CA MET A 46 -3.26 -6.31 6.10
C MET A 46 -4.74 -6.38 5.79
N CYS A 47 -5.26 -7.51 5.32
CA CYS A 47 -6.67 -7.71 5.02
C CYS A 47 -7.54 -7.53 6.28
N VAL A 48 -7.14 -8.13 7.40
CA VAL A 48 -7.83 -7.97 8.69
C VAL A 48 -7.78 -6.52 9.17
N GLY A 49 -6.61 -5.88 9.13
CA GLY A 49 -6.46 -4.48 9.53
C GLY A 49 -7.30 -3.54 8.66
N PHE A 50 -7.36 -3.81 7.36
CA PHE A 50 -8.10 -3.03 6.39
C PHE A 50 -9.62 -3.16 6.61
N PHE A 51 -10.10 -4.37 6.86
CA PHE A 51 -11.50 -4.63 7.22
C PHE A 51 -11.89 -3.96 8.54
N VAL A 52 -11.06 -4.06 9.58
CA VAL A 52 -11.30 -3.41 10.88
C VAL A 52 -11.31 -1.89 10.72
N MET A 53 -10.34 -1.32 10.00
CA MET A 53 -10.27 0.11 9.73
C MET A 53 -11.50 0.60 8.94
N ALA A 54 -11.90 -0.13 7.87
CA ALA A 54 -13.10 0.16 7.10
C ALA A 54 -14.36 0.15 7.97
N THR A 55 -14.46 -0.80 8.89
CA THR A 55 -15.56 -0.89 9.86
C THR A 55 -15.55 0.31 10.80
N ILE A 56 -14.41 0.62 11.43
CA ILE A 56 -14.30 1.77 12.33
C ILE A 56 -14.73 3.06 11.63
N VAL A 57 -14.25 3.30 10.41
CA VAL A 57 -14.61 4.51 9.64
C VAL A 57 -16.07 4.46 9.20
N GLY A 58 -16.56 3.36 8.64
CA GLY A 58 -17.93 3.26 8.12
C GLY A 58 -19.02 3.40 9.17
N PHE A 59 -18.76 2.93 10.40
CA PHE A 59 -19.67 3.13 11.53
C PHE A 59 -19.42 4.46 12.25
N GLY A 60 -18.17 4.93 12.31
CA GLY A 60 -17.80 6.19 12.96
C GLY A 60 -18.15 7.45 12.17
N ILE A 61 -18.32 7.35 10.85
CA ILE A 61 -18.53 8.53 9.98
C ILE A 61 -19.78 9.32 10.36
N GLU A 62 -20.86 8.67 10.79
CA GLU A 62 -22.11 9.34 11.23
C GLU A 62 -21.91 10.24 12.46
N LEU A 63 -20.94 9.90 13.32
CA LEU A 63 -20.58 10.72 14.48
C LEU A 63 -19.79 11.96 14.07
N ILE A 64 -19.10 11.90 12.93
CA ILE A 64 -18.19 12.93 12.44
C ILE A 64 -18.88 13.84 11.41
N GLU A 65 -19.91 13.36 10.71
CA GLU A 65 -20.71 14.12 9.74
C GLU A 65 -21.36 15.39 10.31
N GLN A 66 -21.57 15.44 11.63
CA GLN A 66 -22.11 16.62 12.30
C GLN A 66 -21.07 17.75 12.47
N TYR A 67 -19.79 17.46 12.20
CA TYR A 67 -18.67 18.37 12.38
C TYR A 67 -17.90 18.51 11.07
N GLU A 68 -18.41 19.33 10.14
CA GLU A 68 -17.77 19.61 8.83
C GLU A 68 -16.28 19.97 8.95
N ILE A 69 -15.92 20.73 10.00
CA ILE A 69 -14.52 21.07 10.32
C ILE A 69 -13.63 19.84 10.46
N ILE A 70 -14.12 18.74 11.05
CA ILE A 70 -13.33 17.52 11.24
C ILE A 70 -13.15 16.81 9.90
N ILE A 71 -14.18 16.76 9.07
CA ILE A 71 -14.12 16.15 7.73
C ILE A 71 -13.11 16.92 6.86
N ASP A 72 -13.17 18.24 6.86
CA ASP A 72 -12.22 19.08 6.13
C ASP A 72 -10.80 18.96 6.69
N ALA A 73 -10.64 18.92 8.01
CA ALA A 73 -9.34 18.71 8.63
C ALA A 73 -8.72 17.38 8.20
N VAL A 74 -9.49 16.29 8.20
CA VAL A 74 -9.04 14.97 7.74
C VAL A 74 -8.71 15.00 6.25
N ARG A 75 -9.53 15.66 5.42
CA ARG A 75 -9.32 15.83 3.97
C ARG A 75 -8.01 16.56 3.68
N TYR A 76 -7.80 17.74 4.27
CA TYR A 76 -6.60 18.55 4.04
C TYR A 76 -5.35 17.92 4.64
N PHE A 77 -5.43 17.40 5.87
CA PHE A 77 -4.30 16.72 6.50
C PHE A 77 -3.88 15.47 5.72
N GLY A 78 -4.87 14.67 5.30
CA GLY A 78 -4.65 13.50 4.45
C GLY A 78 -4.01 13.85 3.11
N SER A 79 -4.48 14.91 2.47
CA SER A 79 -3.93 15.40 1.20
C SER A 79 -2.50 15.92 1.36
N ALA A 80 -2.23 16.70 2.41
CA ALA A 80 -0.88 17.17 2.73
C ALA A 80 0.09 16.01 3.00
N TYR A 81 -0.37 14.99 3.73
CA TYR A 81 0.43 13.78 3.93
C TYR A 81 0.67 13.04 2.61
N MET A 82 -0.34 12.88 1.76
CA MET A 82 -0.18 12.22 0.45
C MET A 82 0.82 12.97 -0.44
N LEU A 83 0.84 14.30 -0.41
CA LEU A 83 1.86 15.11 -1.10
C LEU A 83 3.26 14.86 -0.52
N TYR A 84 3.39 14.80 0.80
CA TYR A 84 4.65 14.43 1.46
C TYR A 84 5.13 13.04 1.00
N LEU A 85 4.21 12.07 0.96
CA LEU A 85 4.51 10.70 0.56
C LEU A 85 4.84 10.59 -0.93
N ALA A 86 4.14 11.36 -1.77
CA ALA A 86 4.41 11.46 -3.20
C ALA A 86 5.83 11.97 -3.46
N TRP A 87 6.25 13.01 -2.73
CA TRP A 87 7.63 13.50 -2.74
C TRP A 87 8.62 12.42 -2.30
N HIS A 88 8.33 11.72 -1.20
CA HIS A 88 9.22 10.70 -0.65
C HIS A 88 9.37 9.49 -1.59
N ILE A 89 8.28 9.04 -2.23
CA ILE A 89 8.30 7.98 -3.24
C ILE A 89 9.10 8.44 -4.45
N ALA A 90 8.83 9.64 -4.98
CA ALA A 90 9.52 10.18 -6.16
C ALA A 90 11.03 10.37 -5.94
N THR A 91 11.46 10.61 -4.70
CA THR A 91 12.87 10.81 -4.31
C THR A 91 13.54 9.58 -3.71
N ALA A 92 12.81 8.46 -3.56
CA ALA A 92 13.34 7.23 -2.99
C ALA A 92 14.54 6.73 -3.80
N ARG A 93 15.68 6.58 -3.13
CA ARG A 93 16.90 6.03 -3.73
C ARG A 93 16.74 4.53 -3.93
N VAL A 94 17.02 4.07 -5.13
CA VAL A 94 17.20 2.65 -5.43
C VAL A 94 18.64 2.33 -5.06
N GLU A 95 18.88 1.66 -3.93
CA GLU A 95 20.24 1.29 -3.53
C GLU A 95 20.82 0.26 -4.52
N GLU A 96 21.92 0.63 -5.18
CA GLU A 96 22.70 -0.23 -6.09
C GLU A 96 23.56 -1.29 -5.36
N ASN A 97 23.53 -1.32 -4.02
CA ASN A 97 24.62 -1.86 -3.21
C ASN A 97 24.49 -3.35 -2.83
N THR A 98 24.23 -4.24 -3.79
CA THR A 98 24.42 -5.69 -3.54
C THR A 98 25.46 -6.34 -4.46
N PHE A 99 25.91 -5.66 -5.52
CA PHE A 99 26.86 -6.24 -6.47
C PHE A 99 28.33 -5.82 -6.27
N GLU A 100 28.60 -4.63 -5.72
CA GLU A 100 29.99 -4.17 -5.50
C GLU A 100 30.58 -4.60 -4.15
N GLN A 101 29.75 -4.80 -3.12
CA GLN A 101 30.21 -5.16 -1.77
C GLN A 101 30.69 -6.62 -1.66
N SER A 102 30.35 -7.46 -2.65
CA SER A 102 30.82 -8.84 -2.80
C SER A 102 32.08 -8.95 -3.68
N LEU A 103 32.51 -7.88 -4.36
CA LEU A 103 33.70 -7.84 -5.20
C LEU A 103 34.89 -7.10 -4.54
N VAL A 104 34.65 -6.28 -3.52
CA VAL A 104 35.69 -5.53 -2.81
C VAL A 104 35.90 -6.09 -1.39
N GLY A 105 36.71 -7.15 -1.31
CA GLY A 105 37.70 -7.37 -0.25
C GLY A 105 37.27 -8.06 1.06
N ASN A 106 37.75 -9.28 1.26
CA ASN A 106 38.77 -9.47 2.30
C ASN A 106 39.77 -10.53 1.84
N ASP A 107 40.91 -10.03 1.35
CA ASP A 107 42.12 -10.80 1.09
C ASP A 107 42.80 -10.96 2.46
N ASP A 108 42.66 -12.15 3.06
CA ASP A 108 43.44 -12.56 4.23
C ASP A 108 43.73 -14.05 4.09
N SER A 109 44.96 -14.31 3.66
CA SER A 109 45.74 -15.52 3.94
C SER A 109 45.57 -15.97 5.40
N ASP A 110 45.60 -17.29 5.61
CA ASP A 110 45.56 -18.00 6.89
C ASP A 110 44.18 -18.41 7.42
N ARG A 111 43.53 -19.36 6.74
CA ARG A 111 42.72 -20.38 7.42
C ARG A 111 42.96 -21.77 6.85
N GLU A 112 43.57 -22.60 7.69
CA GLU A 112 43.73 -24.04 7.57
C GLU A 112 42.37 -24.71 7.25
N ILE A 113 42.32 -25.44 6.13
CA ILE A 113 41.14 -26.21 5.73
C ILE A 113 41.16 -27.53 6.49
N VAL A 114 40.45 -27.59 7.62
CA VAL A 114 40.05 -28.86 8.24
C VAL A 114 38.79 -29.34 7.53
N VAL A 115 38.93 -30.37 6.69
CA VAL A 115 37.80 -31.08 6.07
C VAL A 115 37.28 -32.12 7.04
N GLU A 116 36.26 -31.78 7.82
CA GLU A 116 35.37 -32.76 8.46
C GLU A 116 34.00 -32.70 7.78
N GLY A 117 33.67 -33.76 7.06
CA GLY A 117 32.42 -33.86 6.32
C GLY A 117 31.24 -34.18 7.23
N THR A 118 30.09 -33.54 6.98
CA THR A 118 28.74 -34.14 6.96
C THR A 118 27.72 -33.07 6.53
N SER A 119 26.84 -33.44 5.59
CA SER A 119 25.61 -32.73 5.17
C SER A 119 25.71 -31.23 4.88
N VAL A 120 25.61 -30.89 3.59
CA VAL A 120 25.37 -29.53 3.07
C VAL A 120 23.92 -29.12 3.40
N ASP A 121 23.63 -28.91 4.69
CA ASP A 121 22.41 -28.22 5.11
C ASP A 121 22.73 -26.72 5.20
N SER A 122 22.38 -26.05 4.11
CA SER A 122 22.07 -24.62 3.99
C SER A 122 22.78 -23.67 4.96
N ILE A 123 23.83 -23.02 4.45
CA ILE A 123 24.26 -21.72 4.96
C ILE A 123 23.04 -20.79 4.85
N GLU A 124 22.39 -20.54 5.98
CA GLU A 124 21.24 -19.67 6.08
C GLU A 124 21.73 -18.24 5.87
N PHE A 125 21.51 -17.71 4.67
CA PHE A 125 21.70 -16.29 4.39
C PHE A 125 20.82 -15.51 5.37
N LYS A 126 21.47 -14.68 6.19
CA LYS A 126 20.85 -13.82 7.20
C LYS A 126 20.06 -12.69 6.51
N GLY A 127 18.99 -13.05 5.83
CA GLY A 127 18.00 -12.12 5.30
C GLY A 127 17.17 -11.56 6.45
N GLU A 128 16.74 -10.30 6.32
CA GLU A 128 15.78 -9.71 7.25
C GLU A 128 14.58 -10.64 7.44
N LYS A 129 14.06 -10.72 8.68
CA LYS A 129 12.97 -11.63 9.00
C LYS A 129 11.71 -11.18 8.25
N ALA A 130 11.07 -12.11 7.53
CA ALA A 130 9.79 -11.85 6.85
C ALA A 130 8.78 -11.21 7.81
N LEU A 131 8.10 -10.17 7.33
CA LEU A 131 7.08 -9.45 8.08
C LEU A 131 5.88 -10.38 8.35
N GLY A 132 5.40 -10.35 9.58
CA GLY A 132 4.29 -11.17 10.03
C GLY A 132 2.92 -10.50 9.90
N PRO A 133 1.84 -11.23 10.27
CA PRO A 133 0.47 -10.70 10.24
C PRO A 133 0.26 -9.49 11.14
N VAL A 134 0.95 -9.43 12.29
CA VAL A 134 0.85 -8.29 13.21
C VAL A 134 1.35 -7.01 12.55
N ASN A 135 2.46 -7.10 11.80
CA ASN A 135 3.00 -5.96 11.06
C ASN A 135 2.00 -5.50 10.00
N GLY A 136 1.42 -6.44 9.25
CA GLY A 136 0.41 -6.16 8.23
C GLY A 136 -0.82 -5.45 8.78
N PHE A 137 -1.28 -5.86 9.96
CA PHE A 137 -2.44 -5.26 10.64
C PHE A 137 -2.17 -3.78 10.98
N PHE A 138 -1.09 -3.50 11.71
CA PHE A 138 -0.79 -2.13 12.14
C PHE A 138 -0.38 -1.21 11.00
N LEU A 139 0.22 -1.76 9.93
CA LEU A 139 0.54 -1.02 8.71
C LEU A 139 -0.68 -0.31 8.10
N GLN A 140 -1.90 -0.83 8.30
CA GLN A 140 -3.10 -0.17 7.80
C GLN A 140 -3.41 1.14 8.52
N PHE A 141 -3.20 1.20 9.83
CA PHE A 141 -3.52 2.38 10.64
C PHE A 141 -2.51 3.51 10.48
N VAL A 142 -1.28 3.18 10.10
CA VAL A 142 -0.25 4.17 9.72
C VAL A 142 -0.30 4.52 8.23
N ASN A 143 -1.18 3.88 7.46
CA ASN A 143 -1.32 4.13 6.03
C ASN A 143 -2.26 5.32 5.79
N PRO A 144 -1.73 6.53 5.55
CA PRO A 144 -2.54 7.74 5.29
C PRO A 144 -3.51 7.54 4.12
N LYS A 145 -3.11 6.76 3.12
CA LYS A 145 -3.82 6.55 1.88
C LYS A 145 -5.06 5.72 2.16
N GLY A 146 -4.92 4.70 3.00
CA GLY A 146 -6.03 3.89 3.48
C GLY A 146 -7.02 4.73 4.29
N LEU A 147 -6.54 5.57 5.20
CA LEU A 147 -7.41 6.42 6.02
C LEU A 147 -8.23 7.40 5.17
N VAL A 148 -7.58 8.18 4.31
CA VAL A 148 -8.26 9.13 3.41
C VAL A 148 -9.23 8.41 2.47
N TYR A 149 -8.78 7.30 1.91
CA TYR A 149 -9.60 6.45 1.05
C TYR A 149 -10.90 6.03 1.72
N PHE A 150 -10.84 5.52 2.96
CA PHE A 150 -12.04 5.07 3.66
C PHE A 150 -12.93 6.23 4.08
N THR A 151 -12.36 7.35 4.50
CA THR A 151 -13.14 8.55 4.83
C THR A 151 -13.91 9.05 3.61
N LEU A 152 -13.29 9.11 2.43
CA LEU A 152 -13.98 9.50 1.19
C LEU A 152 -15.01 8.46 0.74
N LEU A 153 -14.68 7.17 0.83
CA LEU A 153 -15.60 6.10 0.46
C LEU A 153 -16.86 6.14 1.34
N MET A 154 -16.69 6.28 2.66
CA MET A 154 -17.80 6.22 3.61
C MET A 154 -18.52 7.56 3.76
N GLY A 155 -17.83 8.69 3.65
CA GLY A 155 -18.41 10.02 3.84
C GLY A 155 -18.94 10.67 2.57
N VAL A 156 -18.40 10.33 1.38
CA VAL A 156 -18.86 10.90 0.11
C VAL A 156 -19.69 9.90 -0.68
N TYR A 157 -19.15 8.71 -0.96
CA TYR A 157 -19.85 7.71 -1.78
C TYR A 157 -20.95 6.98 -0.99
N GLY A 158 -20.71 6.72 0.31
CA GLY A 158 -21.68 6.05 1.18
C GLY A 158 -23.07 6.68 1.13
N PRO A 159 -23.24 7.97 1.49
CA PRO A 159 -24.53 8.65 1.46
C PRO A 159 -25.18 8.71 0.08
N ARG A 160 -24.37 8.81 -1.00
CA ARG A 160 -24.87 8.83 -2.39
C ARG A 160 -25.49 7.50 -2.81
N ILE A 161 -24.94 6.38 -2.34
CA ILE A 161 -25.47 5.03 -2.61
C ILE A 161 -26.69 4.75 -1.71
N GLY A 162 -26.61 5.20 -0.46
CA GLY A 162 -27.65 5.20 0.54
C GLY A 162 -27.13 4.99 1.97
N SER A 163 -27.92 5.39 2.96
CA SER A 163 -27.50 5.46 4.37
C SER A 163 -27.79 4.21 5.21
N THR A 164 -28.32 3.13 4.63
CA THR A 164 -28.70 1.94 5.41
C THR A 164 -27.48 1.16 5.88
N LEU A 165 -27.62 0.48 7.03
CA LEU A 165 -26.60 -0.44 7.56
C LEU A 165 -26.13 -1.46 6.51
N SER A 166 -27.06 -1.96 5.69
CA SER A 166 -26.80 -2.92 4.61
C SER A 166 -25.81 -2.38 3.59
N ILE A 167 -25.90 -1.09 3.24
CA ILE A 167 -25.00 -0.44 2.27
C ILE A 167 -23.61 -0.28 2.87
N LYS A 168 -23.51 0.11 4.14
CA LYS A 168 -22.22 0.19 4.85
C LYS A 168 -21.51 -1.15 4.88
N ILE A 169 -22.23 -2.21 5.25
CA ILE A 169 -21.71 -3.58 5.23
C ILE A 169 -21.25 -3.94 3.82
N LEU A 170 -22.08 -3.71 2.81
CA LEU A 170 -21.71 -3.96 1.41
C LEU A 170 -20.42 -3.23 1.02
N LEU A 171 -20.29 -1.94 1.35
CA LEU A 171 -19.09 -1.15 1.05
C LEU A 171 -17.84 -1.70 1.76
N VAL A 172 -17.94 -2.07 3.04
CA VAL A 172 -16.84 -2.68 3.82
C VAL A 172 -16.40 -4.01 3.19
N PHE A 173 -17.32 -4.86 2.77
CA PHE A 173 -16.97 -6.12 2.12
C PHE A 173 -16.36 -5.89 0.73
N SER A 174 -16.99 -5.07 -0.10
CA SER A 174 -16.53 -4.77 -1.46
C SER A 174 -15.13 -4.15 -1.46
N THR A 175 -14.88 -3.16 -0.60
CA THR A 175 -13.55 -2.58 -0.48
C THR A 175 -12.51 -3.57 0.01
N THR A 176 -12.86 -4.44 0.94
CA THR A 176 -11.92 -5.44 1.48
C THR A 176 -11.55 -6.46 0.41
N LEU A 177 -12.52 -6.89 -0.42
CA LEU A 177 -12.27 -7.79 -1.55
C LEU A 177 -11.40 -7.15 -2.62
N VAL A 178 -11.69 -5.89 -3.01
CA VAL A 178 -10.87 -5.14 -3.98
C VAL A 178 -9.45 -4.94 -3.44
N GLY A 179 -9.31 -4.61 -2.15
CA GLY A 179 -8.03 -4.43 -1.47
C GLY A 179 -7.22 -5.74 -1.39
N LEU A 180 -7.87 -6.86 -1.05
CA LEU A 180 -7.25 -8.18 -1.04
C LEU A 180 -6.73 -8.55 -2.44
N GLY A 181 -7.53 -8.33 -3.48
CA GLY A 181 -7.11 -8.55 -4.86
C GLY A 181 -5.89 -7.72 -5.24
N SER A 182 -5.83 -6.46 -4.79
CA SER A 182 -4.69 -5.59 -5.01
C SER A 182 -3.41 -6.10 -4.33
N VAL A 183 -3.44 -6.42 -3.02
CA VAL A 183 -2.22 -6.84 -2.30
C VAL A 183 -1.66 -8.16 -2.83
N LEU A 184 -2.55 -9.09 -3.20
CA LEU A 184 -2.20 -10.34 -3.87
C LEU A 184 -1.61 -10.07 -5.26
N PHE A 185 -2.21 -9.18 -6.04
CA PHE A 185 -1.65 -8.79 -7.33
C PHE A 185 -0.25 -8.20 -7.18
N TRP A 186 -0.04 -7.26 -6.25
CA TRP A 186 1.25 -6.59 -6.05
C TRP A 186 2.32 -7.52 -5.48
N SER A 187 1.97 -8.42 -4.56
CA SER A 187 2.89 -9.44 -4.03
C SER A 187 3.35 -10.42 -5.10
N GLY A 188 2.44 -10.90 -5.96
CA GLY A 188 2.78 -11.74 -7.10
C GLY A 188 3.55 -10.98 -8.18
N ALA A 189 3.12 -9.75 -8.48
CA ALA A 189 3.79 -8.87 -9.44
C ALA A 189 5.21 -8.52 -8.99
N GLY A 190 5.51 -8.42 -7.69
CA GLY A 190 6.85 -8.17 -7.18
C GLY A 190 7.91 -9.16 -7.70
N VAL A 191 7.55 -10.44 -7.80
CA VAL A 191 8.41 -11.50 -8.36
C VAL A 191 8.65 -11.34 -9.87
N PHE A 192 7.70 -10.74 -10.59
CA PHE A 192 7.79 -10.48 -12.03
C PHE A 192 8.46 -9.13 -12.33
N LEU A 193 8.11 -8.10 -11.57
CA LEU A 193 8.65 -6.75 -11.63
C LEU A 193 10.14 -6.75 -11.31
N SER A 194 10.63 -7.58 -10.38
CA SER A 194 12.07 -7.71 -10.13
C SER A 194 12.88 -8.23 -11.31
N ARG A 195 12.24 -8.97 -12.22
CA ARG A 195 12.85 -9.47 -13.47
C ARG A 195 12.81 -8.46 -14.61
N ILE A 196 11.84 -7.53 -14.60
CA ILE A 196 11.68 -6.49 -15.63
C ILE A 196 12.38 -5.18 -15.25
N PHE A 197 12.37 -4.85 -13.96
CA PHE A 197 12.91 -3.61 -13.40
C PHE A 197 14.24 -3.85 -12.65
N SER A 198 15.08 -4.76 -13.14
CA SER A 198 16.40 -5.03 -12.54
C SER A 198 17.41 -3.88 -12.71
N GLN A 199 17.02 -2.80 -13.40
CA GLN A 199 17.87 -1.63 -13.61
C GLN A 199 17.46 -0.47 -12.69
N PRO A 200 18.40 0.10 -11.93
CA PRO A 200 18.14 1.20 -10.99
C PRO A 200 17.53 2.45 -11.65
N GLU A 201 17.85 2.71 -12.92
CA GLU A 201 17.25 3.81 -13.69
C GLU A 201 15.74 3.63 -13.96
N SER A 202 15.30 2.40 -14.23
CA SER A 202 13.90 2.10 -14.52
C SER A 202 13.04 2.15 -13.27
N ALA A 203 13.58 1.70 -12.13
CA ALA A 203 12.92 1.84 -10.83
C ALA A 203 12.75 3.32 -10.43
N ARG A 204 13.73 4.19 -10.74
CA ARG A 204 13.60 5.64 -10.52
C ARG A 204 12.48 6.27 -11.37
N LYS A 205 12.39 5.90 -12.66
CA LYS A 205 11.31 6.38 -13.55
C LYS A 205 9.94 5.96 -13.04
N VAL A 206 9.81 4.71 -12.59
CA VAL A 206 8.57 4.20 -11.96
C VAL A 206 8.24 5.06 -10.75
N ASN A 207 9.14 5.19 -9.78
CA ASN A 207 8.93 5.98 -8.56
C ASN A 207 8.47 7.42 -8.83
N ILE A 208 9.04 8.08 -9.83
CA ILE A 208 8.60 9.43 -10.26
C ILE A 208 7.17 9.42 -10.77
N VAL A 209 6.82 8.50 -11.68
CA VAL A 209 5.45 8.38 -12.20
C VAL A 209 4.46 8.09 -11.08
N LEU A 210 4.81 7.21 -10.14
CA LEU A 210 3.98 6.89 -8.99
C LEU A 210 3.76 8.09 -8.07
N GLY A 211 4.83 8.84 -7.78
CA GLY A 211 4.75 10.07 -7.02
C GLY A 211 3.87 11.12 -7.69
N LEU A 212 4.00 11.30 -9.02
CA LEU A 212 3.17 12.25 -9.78
C LEU A 212 1.68 11.86 -9.76
N ILE A 213 1.37 10.57 -9.96
CA ILE A 213 -0.01 10.08 -9.87
C ILE A 213 -0.56 10.32 -8.46
N LEU A 214 0.20 9.98 -7.41
CA LEU A 214 -0.24 10.18 -6.03
C LEU A 214 -0.43 11.67 -5.68
N ALA A 215 0.44 12.54 -6.17
CA ALA A 215 0.32 13.99 -5.99
C ALA A 215 -0.93 14.54 -6.69
N PHE A 216 -1.21 14.07 -7.91
CA PHE A 216 -2.43 14.44 -8.63
C PHE A 216 -3.69 14.06 -7.82
N VAL A 217 -3.74 12.83 -7.30
CA VAL A 217 -4.84 12.38 -6.44
C VAL A 217 -4.98 13.24 -5.19
N ALA A 218 -3.85 13.59 -4.54
CA ALA A 218 -3.87 14.44 -3.35
C ALA A 218 -4.43 15.84 -3.65
N LEU A 219 -4.06 16.43 -4.79
CA LEU A 219 -4.55 17.75 -5.21
C LEU A 219 -6.04 17.71 -5.58
N ASP A 220 -6.47 16.68 -6.29
CA ASP A 220 -7.89 16.47 -6.61
C ASP A 220 -8.73 16.37 -5.33
N ILE A 221 -8.28 15.59 -4.34
CA ILE A 221 -8.96 15.46 -3.04
C ILE A 221 -9.00 16.80 -2.28
N ALA A 222 -7.90 17.55 -2.27
CA ALA A 222 -7.82 18.82 -1.55
C ALA A 222 -8.70 19.93 -2.15
N PHE A 223 -8.88 19.94 -3.47
CA PHE A 223 -9.57 21.02 -4.19
C PHE A 223 -10.86 20.56 -4.90
N HIS A 224 -11.36 19.38 -4.57
CA HIS A 224 -12.50 18.75 -5.26
C HIS A 224 -13.71 19.69 -5.42
N GLU A 225 -14.08 20.41 -4.36
CA GLU A 225 -15.22 21.34 -4.35
C GLU A 225 -15.00 22.58 -5.24
N ASN A 226 -13.76 23.06 -5.34
CA ASN A 226 -13.44 24.20 -6.21
C ASN A 226 -13.43 23.79 -7.69
N ILE A 227 -12.95 22.58 -7.99
CA ILE A 227 -12.90 22.05 -9.37
C ILE A 227 -14.32 21.77 -9.88
N THR A 228 -15.18 21.16 -9.05
CA THR A 228 -16.57 20.88 -9.42
C THR A 228 -17.43 22.13 -9.50
N ALA A 229 -17.11 23.21 -8.78
CA ALA A 229 -17.79 24.49 -8.93
C ALA A 229 -17.41 25.27 -10.22
N LEU A 230 -16.32 24.87 -10.90
CA LEU A 230 -15.81 25.50 -12.12
C LEU A 230 -16.23 24.78 -13.41
N LEU A 231 -16.84 23.60 -13.31
CA LEU A 231 -17.30 22.75 -14.43
C LEU A 231 -18.82 22.70 -14.50
#